data_AF-A0A3M7H314-F1
#
_entry.id   AF-A0A3M7H314-F1
#
_cell.length_a   1.000
_cell.length_b   1.000
_cell.length_c   1.000
_cell.angle_alpha   90.00
_cell.angle_beta   90.00
_cell.angle_gamma   90.00
#
_symmetry.space_group_name_H-M   'P 1'
#
loop_
_entity.id
_entity.type
_entity.pdbx_description
1 polymer ?
#
loop_
_entity_poly.entity_id
_entity_poly.type
_entity_poly.pdbx_seq_one_letter_code
_entity_poly.pdbx_strand_id
1 'polypeptide(L)'
;MATTIALPYFAADVPAALPSEAEIDASPDLVDNFKDRRIVSVGEHFVVKYGGHVNLLEGENLLFLRERTSVRVPRVYALYSIVLEENRPFYYIVMERIHAQTLVSLWPGLSDLEKKSIIATLREDLKQLRQLPPPAHYSSLGGRPLLHVLFDSNQPGYTNGGPFDNDATLIEAM
;
A
#
# COMPACT_ATOMS: atom_id res chain seq x y z
N MET A 1 7.51 -11.29 -11.04
CA MET A 1 7.87 -9.99 -11.65
C MET A 1 8.80 -9.26 -10.68
N ALA A 2 9.97 -8.81 -11.14
CA ALA A 2 10.91 -8.09 -10.30
C ALA A 2 10.40 -6.68 -9.98
N THR A 3 10.67 -6.16 -8.79
CA THR A 3 10.50 -4.73 -8.51
C THR A 3 11.57 -3.96 -9.27
N THR A 4 11.18 -2.95 -10.04
CA THR A 4 12.10 -2.14 -10.87
C THR A 4 12.53 -0.83 -10.20
N ILE A 5 11.96 -0.49 -9.03
CA ILE A 5 12.26 0.77 -8.36
C ILE A 5 13.41 0.59 -7.36
N ALA A 6 14.33 1.56 -7.35
CA ALA A 6 15.33 1.66 -6.30
C ALA A 6 14.75 2.40 -5.08
N LEU A 7 15.11 1.94 -3.88
CA LEU A 7 14.80 2.63 -2.63
C LEU A 7 16.06 3.35 -2.11
N PRO A 8 15.94 4.57 -1.57
CA PRO A 8 14.70 5.35 -1.45
C PRO A 8 14.20 5.85 -2.81
N TYR A 9 12.88 5.95 -2.95
CA TYR A 9 12.21 6.46 -4.15
C TYR A 9 11.66 7.86 -3.86
N PHE A 10 11.86 8.79 -4.81
CA PHE A 10 11.27 10.12 -4.81
C PHE A 10 10.75 10.45 -6.21
N ALA A 11 9.49 10.86 -6.31
CA ALA A 11 8.89 11.25 -7.58
C ALA A 11 9.47 12.59 -8.06
N ALA A 12 9.65 12.74 -9.37
CA ALA A 12 10.14 14.00 -9.96
C ALA A 12 9.09 15.12 -9.92
N ASP A 13 7.81 14.75 -10.01
CA ASP A 13 6.68 15.68 -10.07
C ASP A 13 5.80 15.54 -8.81
N VAL A 14 6.09 16.40 -7.85
CA VAL A 14 5.42 16.49 -6.54
C VAL A 14 4.62 17.80 -6.50
N PRO A 15 3.37 17.81 -5.98
CA PRO A 15 2.51 19.00 -5.98
C PRO A 15 2.97 20.14 -5.05
N ALA A 16 3.83 19.84 -4.07
CA ALA A 16 4.42 20.78 -3.13
C ALA A 16 5.75 20.20 -2.60
N ALA A 17 6.47 20.96 -1.77
CA ALA A 17 7.63 20.41 -1.05
C ALA A 17 7.20 19.19 -0.22
N LEU A 18 8.00 18.11 -0.26
CA LEU A 18 7.74 16.95 0.57
C LEU A 18 7.81 17.34 2.05
N PRO A 19 6.90 16.82 2.90
CA PRO A 19 6.88 17.17 4.31
C PRO A 19 8.11 16.59 5.02
N SER A 20 8.67 17.37 5.95
CA SER A 20 9.72 16.93 6.86
C SER A 20 9.19 15.97 7.92
N GLU A 21 10.07 15.19 8.53
CA GLU A 21 9.71 14.27 9.61
C GLU A 21 9.04 15.00 10.78
N ALA A 22 9.52 16.20 11.11
CA ALA A 22 8.92 17.02 12.16
C ALA A 22 7.47 17.46 11.83
N GLU A 23 7.19 17.80 10.58
CA GLU A 23 5.83 18.14 10.12
C GLU A 23 4.92 16.90 10.12
N ILE A 24 5.46 15.75 9.72
CA ILE A 24 4.75 14.47 9.75
C ILE A 24 4.39 14.12 11.20
N ASP A 25 5.34 14.21 12.13
CA ASP A 25 5.15 13.84 13.53
C ASP A 25 4.15 14.74 14.25
N ALA A 26 4.18 16.04 13.95
CA ALA A 26 3.26 17.02 14.50
C ALA A 26 1.83 16.96 13.90
N SER A 27 1.64 16.20 12.82
CA SER A 27 0.36 16.13 12.13
C SER A 27 -0.66 15.24 12.85
N PRO A 28 -1.97 15.58 12.78
CA PRO A 28 -3.01 14.78 13.40
C PRO A 28 -3.20 13.45 12.66
N ASP A 29 -3.45 12.39 13.44
CA ASP A 29 -3.78 11.08 12.91
C ASP A 29 -5.16 11.11 12.24
N LEU A 30 -5.25 10.50 11.05
CA LEU A 30 -6.50 10.34 10.28
C LEU A 30 -7.35 9.17 10.78
N VAL A 31 -6.71 8.19 11.42
CA VAL A 31 -7.32 6.97 11.96
C VAL A 31 -6.56 6.55 13.22
N ASP A 32 -7.17 5.70 14.02
CA ASP A 32 -6.52 5.15 15.21
C ASP A 32 -5.23 4.40 14.86
N ASN A 33 -4.19 4.64 15.66
CA ASN A 33 -2.87 4.04 15.46
C ASN A 33 -2.91 2.53 15.74
N PHE A 34 -2.24 1.74 14.89
CA PHE A 34 -2.21 0.28 15.02
C PHE A 34 -0.79 -0.27 14.84
N LYS A 35 -0.29 -1.02 15.83
CA LYS A 35 1.05 -1.65 15.83
C LYS A 35 2.15 -0.70 15.34
N ASP A 36 2.33 0.46 15.99
CA ASP A 36 3.37 1.43 15.62
C ASP A 36 3.30 1.85 14.14
N ARG A 37 2.08 2.11 13.65
CA ARG A 37 1.80 2.70 12.35
C ARG A 37 0.90 3.89 12.58
N ARG A 38 1.29 5.02 12.01
CA ARG A 38 0.53 6.26 12.01
C ARG A 38 0.18 6.60 10.57
N ILE A 39 -1.01 7.17 10.39
CA ILE A 39 -1.49 7.67 9.11
C ILE A 39 -1.93 9.11 9.32
N VAL A 40 -1.18 10.05 8.79
CA VAL A 40 -1.41 11.49 9.02
C VAL A 40 -1.70 12.21 7.71
N SER A 41 -2.44 13.30 7.77
CA SER A 41 -2.53 14.25 6.66
C SER A 41 -1.56 15.41 6.89
N VAL A 42 -0.74 15.73 5.90
CA VAL A 42 0.20 16.86 5.97
C VAL A 42 -0.14 17.87 4.87
N GLY A 43 -0.55 19.07 5.30
CA GLY A 43 -1.03 20.11 4.41
C GLY A 43 -2.22 19.66 3.54
N GLU A 44 -2.34 20.25 2.35
CA GLU A 44 -3.45 19.96 1.42
C GLU A 44 -3.17 18.76 0.50
N HIS A 45 -1.92 18.35 0.35
CA HIS A 45 -1.52 17.45 -0.75
C HIS A 45 -1.15 16.04 -0.31
N PHE A 46 -0.81 15.83 0.95
CA PHE A 46 -0.16 14.60 1.38
C PHE A 46 -0.94 13.82 2.44
N VAL A 47 -0.94 12.51 2.25
CA VAL A 47 -1.15 11.53 3.32
C VAL A 47 0.17 10.79 3.50
N VAL A 48 0.60 10.64 4.75
CA VAL A 48 1.83 9.92 5.09
C VAL A 48 1.48 8.74 5.97
N LYS A 49 1.82 7.53 5.50
CA LYS A 49 1.81 6.32 6.32
C LYS A 49 3.23 6.07 6.79
N TYR A 50 3.44 6.02 8.09
CA TYR A 50 4.76 5.81 8.64
C TYR A 50 4.78 5.04 9.96
N GLY A 51 5.92 4.44 10.28
CA GLY A 51 6.05 3.62 11.49
C GLY A 51 6.98 2.42 11.32
N GLY A 52 7.35 1.77 12.44
CA GLY A 52 8.22 0.59 12.44
C GLY A 52 7.59 -0.66 11.81
N HIS A 53 6.26 -0.71 11.71
CA HIS A 53 5.53 -1.82 11.05
C HIS A 53 4.91 -1.42 9.70
N VAL A 54 5.32 -0.30 9.11
CA VAL A 54 4.94 0.05 7.73
C VAL A 54 5.83 -0.73 6.76
N ASN A 55 5.22 -1.30 5.72
CA ASN A 55 5.95 -2.02 4.67
C ASN A 55 5.89 -1.22 3.36
N LEU A 56 7.05 -0.83 2.84
CA LEU A 56 7.17 -0.06 1.59
C LEU A 56 6.62 -0.78 0.36
N LEU A 57 6.37 -2.10 0.44
CA LEU A 57 5.67 -2.86 -0.59
C LEU A 57 4.32 -2.26 -0.95
N GLU A 58 3.61 -1.61 0.00
CA GLU A 58 2.37 -0.91 -0.31
C GLU A 58 2.60 0.15 -1.42
N GLY A 59 3.60 1.01 -1.26
CA GLY A 59 3.95 2.02 -2.25
C GLY A 59 4.49 1.44 -3.56
N GLU A 60 5.31 0.39 -3.46
CA GLU A 60 5.80 -0.34 -4.65
C GLU A 60 4.65 -0.94 -5.47
N ASN A 61 3.63 -1.50 -4.82
CA ASN A 61 2.44 -2.02 -5.48
C ASN A 61 1.65 -0.90 -6.16
N LEU A 62 1.49 0.26 -5.53
CA LEU A 62 0.80 1.41 -6.13
C LEU A 62 1.52 1.89 -7.41
N LEU A 63 2.86 1.98 -7.37
CA LEU A 63 3.66 2.31 -8.54
C LEU A 63 3.50 1.26 -9.66
N PHE A 64 3.58 -0.02 -9.30
CA PHE A 64 3.38 -1.13 -10.24
C PHE A 64 2.00 -1.11 -10.92
N LEU A 65 0.93 -0.84 -10.16
CA LEU A 65 -0.43 -0.76 -10.67
C LEU A 65 -0.62 0.44 -11.61
N ARG A 66 -0.05 1.60 -11.24
CA ARG A 66 -0.13 2.83 -12.04
C ARG A 66 0.55 2.69 -13.40
N GLU A 67 1.62 1.90 -13.48
CA GLU A 67 2.32 1.62 -14.75
C GLU A 67 1.55 0.66 -15.68
N ARG A 68 0.68 -0.20 -15.15
CA ARG A 68 0.12 -1.35 -15.87
C ARG A 68 -1.39 -1.33 -16.05
N THR A 69 -2.09 -0.44 -15.35
CA THR A 69 -3.55 -0.36 -15.37
C THR A 69 -4.00 1.09 -15.42
N SER A 70 -5.26 1.32 -15.79
CA SER A 70 -5.89 2.63 -15.66
C SER A 70 -6.62 2.80 -14.32
N VAL A 71 -6.49 1.83 -13.40
CA VAL A 71 -7.16 1.87 -12.09
C VAL A 71 -6.61 3.06 -11.31
N ARG A 72 -7.53 3.90 -10.80
CA ARG A 72 -7.11 5.03 -9.96
C ARG A 72 -6.60 4.51 -8.62
N VAL A 73 -5.34 4.82 -8.36
CA VAL A 73 -4.66 4.56 -7.09
C VAL A 73 -4.01 5.86 -6.61
N PRO A 74 -3.83 6.08 -5.29
CA PRO A 74 -3.10 7.23 -4.79
C PRO A 74 -1.73 7.33 -5.43
N ARG A 75 -1.37 8.52 -5.91
CA ARG A 75 -0.02 8.75 -6.43
C ARG A 75 1.00 8.69 -5.30
N VAL A 76 2.05 7.87 -5.47
CA VAL A 76 3.19 7.80 -4.56
C VAL A 76 4.20 8.90 -4.90
N TYR A 77 4.61 9.67 -3.89
CA TYR A 77 5.60 10.74 -4.00
C TYR A 77 6.94 10.37 -3.38
N ALA A 78 6.96 9.61 -2.29
CA ALA A 78 8.21 9.14 -1.68
C ALA A 78 8.04 7.80 -0.97
N LEU A 79 9.08 6.97 -1.03
CA LEU A 79 9.25 5.74 -0.26
C LEU A 79 10.65 5.72 0.33
N TYR A 80 10.77 5.78 1.65
CA TYR A 80 12.07 5.80 2.29
C TYR A 80 12.02 5.24 3.71
N SER A 81 13.19 5.05 4.30
CA SER A 81 13.34 4.64 5.69
C SER A 81 14.42 5.45 6.37
N ILE A 82 14.24 5.72 7.65
CA ILE A 82 15.28 6.28 8.53
C ILE A 82 15.60 5.27 9.63
N VAL A 83 16.79 5.37 10.21
CA VAL A 83 17.17 4.58 11.39
C VAL A 83 17.13 5.51 12.59
N LEU A 84 16.26 5.20 13.56
CA LEU A 84 16.14 5.96 14.81
C LEU A 84 17.20 5.49 15.83
N GLU A 85 17.35 6.24 16.92
CA GLU A 85 18.39 6.04 17.94
C GLU A 85 18.44 4.61 18.54
N GLU A 86 17.31 3.88 18.54
CA GLU A 86 17.21 2.49 18.98
C GLU A 86 17.59 1.45 17.90
N ASN A 87 18.21 1.88 16.81
CA ASN A 87 18.57 1.07 15.64
C ASN A 87 17.36 0.36 14.98
N ARG A 88 16.14 0.88 15.22
CA ARG A 88 14.93 0.42 14.55
C ARG A 88 14.69 1.24 13.27
N PRO A 89 14.45 0.58 12.13
CA PRO A 89 14.04 1.29 10.93
C PRO A 89 12.61 1.79 11.08
N PHE A 90 12.40 3.04 10.68
CA PHE A 90 11.09 3.66 10.53
C PHE A 90 10.86 3.88 9.04
N TYR A 91 9.72 3.42 8.53
CA TYR A 91 9.41 3.47 7.10
C TYR A 91 8.38 4.56 6.83
N TYR A 92 8.49 5.21 5.67
CA TYR A 92 7.63 6.31 5.24
C TYR A 92 7.12 6.08 3.84
N ILE A 93 5.81 6.20 3.68
CA ILE A 93 5.10 6.22 2.39
C ILE A 93 4.38 7.56 2.30
N VAL A 94 4.90 8.45 1.46
CA VAL A 94 4.28 9.75 1.18
C VAL A 94 3.48 9.62 -0.11
N MET A 95 2.19 9.89 -0.04
CA MET A 95 1.26 9.72 -1.16
C MET A 95 0.21 10.83 -1.24
N GLU A 96 -0.48 10.87 -2.37
CA GLU A 96 -1.59 11.78 -2.66
C GLU A 96 -2.69 11.73 -1.61
N ARG A 97 -3.04 12.92 -1.11
CA ARG A 97 -4.26 13.13 -0.34
C ARG A 97 -5.45 13.23 -1.27
N ILE A 98 -6.30 12.20 -1.25
CA ILE A 98 -7.56 12.20 -1.98
C ILE A 98 -8.63 12.86 -1.10
N HIS A 99 -9.11 14.03 -1.53
CA HIS A 99 -10.21 14.74 -0.89
C HIS A 99 -11.55 14.18 -1.35
N ALA A 100 -12.01 13.11 -0.72
CA ALA A 100 -13.26 12.45 -1.06
C ALA A 100 -13.97 11.87 0.17
N GLN A 101 -15.28 11.65 0.03
CA GLN A 101 -16.06 10.90 1.00
C GLN A 101 -15.96 9.40 0.72
N THR A 102 -16.03 8.59 1.78
CA THR A 102 -16.02 7.13 1.63
C THR A 102 -17.26 6.64 0.91
N LEU A 103 -17.15 5.50 0.21
CA LEU A 103 -18.32 4.87 -0.38
C LEU A 103 -19.35 4.49 0.70
N VAL A 104 -18.91 4.06 1.88
CA VAL A 104 -19.76 3.69 3.02
C VAL A 104 -20.66 4.86 3.44
N SER A 105 -20.11 6.07 3.56
CA SER A 105 -20.88 7.25 3.94
C SER A 105 -21.85 7.70 2.85
N LEU A 106 -21.46 7.58 1.58
CA LEU A 106 -22.31 7.99 0.44
C LEU A 106 -23.43 6.98 0.14
N TRP A 107 -23.17 5.68 0.31
CA TRP A 107 -24.03 4.59 -0.18
C TRP A 107 -25.52 4.71 0.16
N PRO A 108 -25.92 5.09 1.41
CA PRO A 108 -27.33 5.22 1.77
C PRO A 108 -28.08 6.29 0.96
N GLY A 109 -27.38 7.35 0.54
CA GLY A 109 -27.98 8.48 -0.19
C GLY A 109 -27.99 8.32 -1.72
N LEU A 110 -27.34 7.29 -2.26
CA LEU A 110 -27.25 7.08 -3.70
C LEU A 110 -28.51 6.44 -4.28
N SER A 111 -28.94 6.95 -5.42
CA SER A 111 -29.96 6.33 -6.27
C SER A 111 -29.50 4.98 -6.83
N ASP A 112 -30.46 4.17 -7.30
CA ASP A 112 -30.14 2.90 -7.95
C ASP A 112 -29.29 3.08 -9.22
N LEU A 113 -29.46 4.19 -9.93
CA LEU A 113 -28.68 4.49 -11.13
C LEU A 113 -27.22 4.80 -10.77
N GLU A 114 -26.98 5.60 -9.72
CA GLU A 114 -25.64 5.91 -9.24
C GLU A 114 -24.94 4.66 -8.70
N LYS A 115 -25.65 3.84 -7.91
CA LYS A 115 -25.13 2.55 -7.42
C LYS A 115 -24.72 1.64 -8.58
N LYS A 116 -25.56 1.51 -9.61
CA LYS A 116 -25.25 0.72 -10.81
C LYS A 116 -24.01 1.25 -11.52
N SER A 117 -23.87 2.57 -11.64
CA SER A 117 -22.69 3.21 -12.24
C SER A 117 -21.41 2.89 -11.46
N ILE A 118 -21.43 3.05 -10.13
CA ILE A 118 -20.28 2.73 -9.26
C ILE A 118 -19.91 1.24 -9.35
N ILE A 119 -20.90 0.35 -9.33
CA ILE A 119 -20.67 -1.10 -9.48
C ILE A 119 -20.03 -1.40 -10.84
N ALA A 120 -20.43 -0.71 -11.91
CA ALA A 120 -19.84 -0.88 -13.23
C ALA A 120 -18.35 -0.46 -13.23
N THR A 121 -18.01 0.67 -12.61
CA THR A 121 -16.62 1.12 -12.44
C THR A 121 -15.79 0.11 -11.65
N LEU A 122 -16.27 -0.31 -10.47
CA LEU A 122 -15.57 -1.30 -9.63
C LEU A 122 -15.36 -2.64 -10.34
N ARG A 123 -16.33 -3.06 -11.17
CA ARG A 123 -16.20 -4.28 -11.97
C ARG A 123 -15.06 -4.15 -12.99
N GLU A 124 -14.97 -3.02 -13.68
CA GLU A 124 -13.89 -2.81 -14.66
C GLU A 124 -12.53 -2.69 -13.96
N ASP A 125 -12.45 -2.00 -12.83
CA ASP A 125 -11.21 -1.91 -12.05
C ASP A 125 -10.71 -3.30 -11.62
N LEU A 126 -11.59 -4.12 -11.03
CA LEU A 126 -11.25 -5.49 -10.64
C LEU A 126 -10.88 -6.38 -11.84
N LYS A 127 -11.51 -6.16 -12.99
CA LYS A 127 -11.18 -6.89 -14.22
C LYS A 127 -9.77 -6.53 -14.70
N GLN A 128 -9.40 -5.26 -14.70
CA GLN A 128 -8.04 -4.82 -15.04
C GLN A 128 -7.00 -5.41 -14.09
N LEU A 129 -7.27 -5.37 -12.78
CA LEU A 129 -6.36 -5.95 -11.78
C LEU A 129 -6.16 -7.46 -12.00
N ARG A 130 -7.22 -8.20 -12.33
CA ARG A 130 -7.14 -9.65 -12.61
C ARG A 130 -6.51 -10.01 -13.96
N GLN A 131 -6.43 -9.05 -14.88
CA GLN A 131 -5.76 -9.24 -16.17
C GLN A 131 -4.24 -9.08 -16.07
N LEU A 132 -3.72 -8.61 -14.94
CA LEU A 132 -2.29 -8.56 -14.71
C LEU A 132 -1.71 -9.98 -14.76
N PRO A 133 -0.59 -10.21 -15.47
CA PRO A 133 -0.03 -11.54 -15.59
C PRO A 133 0.36 -12.08 -14.20
N PRO A 134 0.01 -13.34 -13.88
CA PRO A 134 0.33 -13.91 -12.58
C PRO A 134 1.85 -14.02 -12.41
N PRO A 135 2.37 -13.90 -11.18
CA PRO A 135 3.74 -14.27 -10.89
C PRO A 135 3.94 -15.78 -11.06
N ALA A 136 5.19 -16.20 -11.24
CA ALA A 136 5.54 -17.63 -11.35
C ALA A 136 5.28 -18.41 -10.05
N HIS A 137 5.25 -17.72 -8.90
CA HIS A 137 5.06 -18.28 -7.57
C HIS A 137 4.07 -17.42 -6.80
N TYR A 138 3.33 -18.01 -5.86
CA TYR A 138 2.50 -17.26 -4.91
C TYR A 138 3.38 -16.42 -4.00
N SER A 139 3.40 -15.12 -4.26
CA SER A 139 4.35 -14.18 -3.65
C SER A 139 3.89 -12.73 -3.82
N SER A 140 4.47 -11.87 -3.01
CA SER A 140 4.45 -10.42 -3.19
C SER A 140 5.32 -10.00 -4.39
N LEU A 141 5.18 -8.73 -4.82
CA LEU A 141 5.98 -8.16 -5.90
C LEU A 141 7.49 -8.40 -5.65
N GLY A 142 8.23 -8.79 -6.69
CA GLY A 142 9.64 -9.14 -6.56
C GLY A 142 9.91 -10.58 -6.07
N GLY A 143 8.89 -11.42 -5.93
CA GLY A 143 9.05 -12.76 -5.35
C GLY A 143 9.24 -12.73 -3.83
N ARG A 144 8.89 -11.60 -3.19
CA ARG A 144 8.94 -11.44 -1.74
C ARG A 144 7.84 -12.25 -1.07
N PRO A 145 7.96 -12.54 0.23
CA PRO A 145 6.90 -13.26 0.92
C PRO A 145 5.57 -12.51 0.95
N LEU A 146 4.47 -13.26 0.99
CA LEU A 146 3.11 -12.77 1.16
C LEU A 146 2.94 -12.08 2.51
N LEU A 147 2.44 -10.84 2.48
CA LEU A 147 2.16 -10.07 3.69
C LEU A 147 0.75 -10.37 4.20
N HIS A 148 0.57 -11.48 4.91
CA HIS A 148 -0.70 -11.83 5.54
C HIS A 148 -0.47 -12.28 6.99
N VAL A 149 -1.43 -11.98 7.87
CA VAL A 149 -1.34 -12.32 9.30
C VAL A 149 -1.22 -13.83 9.56
N LEU A 150 -1.74 -14.66 8.64
CA LEU A 150 -1.57 -16.12 8.70
C LEU A 150 -0.09 -16.54 8.58
N PHE A 151 0.72 -15.74 7.89
CA PHE A 151 2.15 -15.99 7.70
C PHE A 151 3.04 -15.24 8.70
N ASP A 152 2.46 -14.52 9.66
CA ASP A 152 3.17 -13.74 10.71
C ASP A 152 3.65 -14.66 11.87
N SER A 153 3.80 -15.96 11.61
CA SER A 153 4.15 -16.92 12.65
C SER A 153 5.67 -16.96 12.88
N ASN A 154 6.11 -16.70 14.11
CA ASN A 154 7.50 -16.87 14.56
C ASN A 154 7.92 -18.36 14.65
N GLN A 155 7.31 -19.25 13.85
CA GLN A 155 7.55 -20.69 13.90
C GLN A 155 8.83 -21.03 13.11
N PRO A 156 9.87 -21.59 13.76
CA PRO A 156 11.08 -22.02 13.07
C PRO A 156 10.74 -23.17 12.11
N GLY A 157 10.98 -22.98 10.80
CA GLY A 157 10.83 -24.03 9.79
C GLY A 157 9.73 -23.81 8.75
N TYR A 158 8.83 -22.84 8.97
CA TYR A 158 7.89 -22.39 7.95
C TYR A 158 8.44 -21.17 7.22
N THR A 159 8.34 -21.16 5.89
CA THR A 159 8.70 -19.98 5.08
C THR A 159 7.72 -18.87 5.41
N ASN A 160 8.19 -17.76 6.01
CA ASN A 160 7.44 -16.56 6.42
C ASN A 160 6.64 -15.89 5.27
N GLY A 161 5.66 -16.58 4.69
CA GLY A 161 4.84 -16.13 3.55
C GLY A 161 5.34 -16.55 2.17
N GLY A 162 6.23 -17.54 2.05
CA GLY A 162 6.72 -18.05 0.77
C GLY A 162 7.96 -17.31 0.24
N PRO A 163 8.22 -17.29 -1.08
CA PRO A 163 7.32 -17.66 -2.18
C PRO A 163 6.93 -19.15 -2.19
N PHE A 164 5.75 -19.46 -2.73
CA PHE A 164 5.26 -20.83 -2.88
C PHE A 164 5.08 -21.21 -4.35
N ASP A 165 5.61 -22.37 -4.74
CA ASP A 165 5.60 -22.81 -6.14
C ASP A 165 4.25 -23.34 -6.60
N ASN A 166 3.42 -23.81 -5.66
CA ASN A 166 2.12 -24.40 -5.96
C ASN A 166 1.16 -24.30 -4.77
N ASP A 167 -0.10 -24.59 -5.05
CA ASP A 167 -1.21 -24.53 -4.09
C ASP A 167 -0.95 -25.41 -2.86
N ALA A 168 -0.34 -26.58 -3.02
CA ALA A 168 -0.09 -27.48 -1.89
C ALA A 168 0.88 -26.85 -0.87
N THR A 169 1.99 -26.26 -1.35
CA THR A 169 2.96 -25.58 -0.47
C THR A 169 2.40 -24.31 0.18
N LEU A 170 1.49 -23.60 -0.51
CA LEU A 170 0.79 -22.45 0.07
C LEU A 170 -0.18 -22.88 1.16
N ILE A 171 -0.99 -23.92 0.91
CA ILE A 171 -2.01 -24.42 1.85
C ILE A 171 -1.36 -25.02 3.10
N GLU A 172 -0.23 -25.73 2.96
CA GLU A 172 0.52 -26.29 4.09
C GLU A 172 1.07 -25.20 5.03
N ALA A 173 1.35 -24.01 4.51
CA ALA A 173 1.89 -22.90 5.26
C ALA A 173 0.84 -21.97 5.90
N MET A 174 -0.45 -22.20 5.65
CA MET A 174 -1.58 -21.43 6.21
C MET A 174 -2.11 -22.06 7.50
#